data_AF-A0A0D2RVW9-F1
#
_entry.id   AF-A0A0D2RVW9-F1
#
_cell.length_a   1.000
_cell.length_b   1.000
_cell.length_c   1.000
_cell.angle_alpha   90.00
_cell.angle_beta   90.00
_cell.angle_gamma   90.00
#
_symmetry.space_group_name_H-M   'P 1'
#
loop_
_entity.id
_entity.type
_entity.pdbx_description
1 polymer ?
#
loop_
_entity_poly.entity_id
_entity_poly.type
_entity_poly.pdbx_seq_one_letter_code
_entity_poly.pdbx_strand_id
1 'polypeptide(L)'
;MLIASKYEEICAPRVEEFCFITDNIYTREEVLKMESKVLNFLYFQLSVPTTKTFLRRQAQESEILTIDVKPGWKKGTKITFPDKGNEQPNQLPADLVFVIDEKPYDLYKRDGNDLIVNKRVSLAEALGGTTINLTTLDGGGGDDTIF
;
A
#
# COMPACT_ATOMS: atom_id res chain seq x y z
N MET A 1 -2.47 0.52 -37.02
CA MET A 1 -1.53 -0.02 -36.00
C MET A 1 -1.12 1.08 -35.04
N LEU A 2 -1.00 2.33 -35.50
CA LEU A 2 -0.82 3.52 -34.65
C LEU A 2 -1.94 3.67 -33.63
N ILE A 3 -3.18 3.31 -33.98
CA ILE A 3 -4.30 3.31 -33.04
C ILE A 3 -4.08 2.32 -31.90
N ALA A 4 -3.66 1.08 -32.15
CA ALA A 4 -3.44 0.11 -31.06
C ALA A 4 -2.32 0.59 -30.13
N SER A 5 -1.19 1.06 -30.68
CA SER A 5 -0.07 1.59 -29.89
C SER A 5 -0.44 2.84 -29.10
N LYS A 6 -1.33 3.70 -29.61
CA LYS A 6 -1.84 4.86 -28.85
C LYS A 6 -2.70 4.47 -27.63
N TYR A 7 -3.18 3.23 -27.56
CA TYR A 7 -4.05 2.75 -26.48
C TYR A 7 -3.32 1.84 -25.48
N GLU A 8 -2.23 1.21 -25.89
CA GLU A 8 -1.49 0.24 -25.07
C GLU A 8 -0.13 0.75 -24.59
N GLU A 9 0.50 1.70 -25.29
CA GLU A 9 1.85 2.15 -24.98
C GLU A 9 1.86 3.49 -24.23
N ILE A 10 2.78 3.65 -23.27
CA ILE A 10 2.98 4.89 -22.48
C ILE A 10 3.41 6.05 -23.40
N CYS A 11 4.19 5.74 -24.44
CA CYS A 11 4.58 6.66 -25.50
C CYS A 11 4.18 6.05 -26.84
N ALA A 12 3.26 6.69 -27.54
CA ALA A 12 2.86 6.23 -28.87
C ALA A 12 4.02 6.47 -29.87
N PRO A 13 4.50 5.44 -30.58
CA PRO A 13 5.56 5.55 -31.57
C PRO A 13 5.07 6.34 -32.79
N ARG A 14 6.00 7.05 -33.44
CA ARG A 14 5.70 7.78 -34.68
C ARG A 14 5.53 6.82 -35.88
N VAL A 15 4.91 7.29 -36.97
CA VAL A 15 4.71 6.45 -38.19
C VAL A 15 6.06 5.97 -38.74
N GLU A 16 7.06 6.83 -38.66
CA GLU A 16 8.43 6.56 -39.09
C GLU A 16 9.07 5.40 -38.30
N GLU A 17 8.71 5.22 -37.03
CA GLU A 17 9.19 4.11 -36.21
C GLU A 17 8.60 2.78 -36.67
N PHE A 18 7.35 2.76 -37.14
CA PHE A 18 6.76 1.55 -37.73
C PHE A 18 7.39 1.19 -39.08
N CYS A 19 7.72 2.17 -39.91
CA CYS A 19 8.49 1.93 -41.12
C CYS A 19 9.86 1.33 -40.76
N PHE A 20 10.52 1.89 -39.75
CA PHE A 20 11.83 1.40 -39.28
C PHE A 20 11.78 -0.03 -38.72
N ILE A 21 10.82 -0.35 -37.84
CA ILE A 21 10.65 -1.69 -37.25
C ILE A 21 10.38 -2.75 -38.31
N THR A 22 9.73 -2.37 -39.42
CA THR A 22 9.45 -3.24 -40.55
C THR A 22 10.55 -3.21 -41.61
N ASP A 23 11.76 -2.77 -41.27
CA ASP A 23 12.90 -2.65 -42.19
C ASP A 23 12.57 -1.89 -43.50
N ASN A 24 11.74 -0.86 -43.38
CA ASN A 24 11.19 -0.06 -44.48
C ASN A 24 10.50 -0.89 -45.58
N ILE A 25 10.00 -2.09 -45.24
CA ILE A 25 9.15 -2.91 -46.14
C ILE A 25 7.89 -2.14 -46.53
N TYR A 26 7.39 -1.27 -45.64
CA TYR A 26 6.24 -0.42 -45.89
C TYR A 26 6.62 1.05 -45.87
N THR A 27 6.07 1.82 -46.82
CA THR A 27 6.18 3.29 -46.82
C THR A 27 5.21 3.92 -45.84
N ARG A 28 5.46 5.19 -45.48
CA ARG A 28 4.56 5.99 -44.64
C ARG A 28 3.12 5.95 -45.17
N GLU A 29 2.96 6.14 -46.47
CA GLU A 29 1.67 6.18 -47.14
C GLU A 29 0.94 4.83 -47.05
N GLU A 30 1.68 3.72 -47.18
CA GLU A 30 1.13 2.38 -47.07
C GLU A 30 0.67 2.06 -45.64
N VAL A 31 1.47 2.41 -44.64
CA VAL A 31 1.10 2.26 -43.23
C VAL A 31 -0.18 3.04 -42.89
N LEU A 32 -0.27 4.29 -43.35
CA LEU A 32 -1.46 5.13 -43.15
C LEU A 32 -2.68 4.58 -43.91
N LYS A 33 -2.49 4.09 -45.13
CA LYS A 33 -3.56 3.48 -45.93
C LYS A 33 -4.11 2.20 -45.30
N MET A 34 -3.23 1.35 -44.76
CA MET A 34 -3.64 0.15 -44.04
C MET A 34 -4.41 0.50 -42.76
N GLU A 35 -3.96 1.50 -42.01
CA GLU A 35 -4.69 1.97 -40.85
C GLU A 35 -6.07 2.52 -41.19
N SER A 36 -6.17 3.33 -42.24
CA SER A 36 -7.45 3.84 -42.74
C SER A 36 -8.41 2.70 -43.13
N LYS A 37 -7.90 1.62 -43.74
CA LYS A 37 -8.72 0.43 -44.06
C LYS A 37 -9.25 -0.25 -42.80
N VAL A 38 -8.40 -0.44 -41.78
CA VAL A 38 -8.81 -1.05 -40.51
C VAL A 38 -9.87 -0.21 -39.81
N LEU A 39 -9.70 1.11 -39.77
CA LEU A 39 -10.67 2.06 -39.20
C LEU A 39 -12.04 1.98 -39.87
N ASN A 40 -12.03 2.01 -41.21
CA ASN A 40 -13.25 1.91 -42.00
C ASN A 40 -13.93 0.55 -41.80
N PHE A 41 -13.16 -0.54 -41.73
CA PHE A 41 -13.68 -1.88 -41.46
C PHE A 41 -14.36 -1.99 -40.09
N LEU A 42 -13.79 -1.34 -39.08
CA LEU A 42 -14.36 -1.28 -37.73
C LEU A 42 -15.53 -0.28 -37.62
N TYR A 43 -15.95 0.38 -38.71
CA TYR A 43 -16.97 1.42 -38.69
C TYR A 43 -16.69 2.54 -37.67
N PHE A 44 -15.42 2.81 -37.39
CA PHE A 44 -15.00 3.69 -36.30
C PHE A 44 -15.63 3.34 -34.92
N GLN A 45 -16.16 2.12 -34.74
CA GLN A 45 -16.58 1.57 -33.45
C GLN A 45 -15.35 1.12 -32.67
N LEU A 46 -14.51 2.08 -32.34
CA LEU A 46 -13.42 1.89 -31.38
C LEU A 46 -14.00 2.10 -29.99
N SER A 47 -13.75 1.18 -29.07
CA SER A 47 -14.11 1.40 -27.67
C SER A 47 -13.34 2.62 -27.16
N VAL A 48 -14.04 3.71 -26.87
CA VAL A 48 -13.44 4.90 -26.29
C VAL A 48 -12.87 4.50 -24.92
N PRO A 49 -11.58 4.70 -24.65
CA PRO A 49 -11.08 4.58 -23.30
C PRO A 49 -11.71 5.75 -22.57
N THR A 50 -12.83 5.51 -21.90
CA THR A 50 -13.46 6.52 -21.08
C THR A 50 -12.44 7.05 -20.08
N THR A 51 -12.60 8.27 -19.60
CA THR A 51 -11.75 8.83 -18.53
C THR A 51 -11.61 7.84 -17.37
N LYS A 52 -12.66 7.06 -17.07
CA LYS A 52 -12.64 5.96 -16.10
C LYS A 52 -11.65 4.84 -16.46
N THR A 53 -11.62 4.37 -17.71
CA THR A 53 -10.68 3.33 -18.18
C THR A 53 -9.23 3.83 -18.18
N PHE A 54 -9.00 5.09 -18.57
CA PHE A 54 -7.67 5.70 -18.55
C PHE A 54 -7.16 5.92 -17.12
N LEU A 55 -7.99 6.52 -16.26
CA LEU A 55 -7.65 6.74 -14.85
C LEU A 55 -7.43 5.41 -14.11
N ARG A 56 -8.26 4.39 -14.34
CA ARG A 56 -8.04 3.07 -13.72
C ARG A 56 -6.70 2.42 -14.11
N ARG A 57 -6.16 2.71 -15.30
CA ARG A 57 -4.86 2.17 -15.75
C ARG A 57 -3.66 2.97 -15.28
N GLN A 58 -3.78 4.29 -15.09
CA GLN A 58 -2.62 5.18 -14.87
C GLN A 58 -2.69 6.01 -13.59
N ALA A 59 -3.84 6.13 -12.95
CA ALA A 59 -3.98 6.88 -11.71
C ALA A 59 -3.67 5.98 -10.53
N GLN A 60 -2.80 6.46 -9.63
CA GLN A 60 -2.65 5.88 -8.31
C GLN A 60 -3.84 6.34 -7.46
N GLU A 61 -4.72 5.42 -7.10
CA GLU A 61 -5.83 5.68 -6.18
C GLU A 61 -5.28 5.68 -4.75
N SER A 62 -5.58 6.73 -3.98
CA SER A 62 -5.23 6.82 -2.56
C SER A 62 -6.50 6.73 -1.72
N GLU A 63 -6.53 5.76 -0.82
CA GLU A 63 -7.63 5.55 0.11
C GLU A 63 -7.07 5.54 1.54
N ILE A 64 -7.76 6.20 2.45
CA ILE A 64 -7.40 6.21 3.87
C ILE A 64 -8.12 5.03 4.53
N LEU A 65 -7.35 4.05 4.99
CA LEU A 65 -7.87 2.91 5.76
C LEU A 65 -7.71 3.19 7.25
N THR A 66 -8.84 3.39 7.94
CA THR A 66 -8.84 3.65 9.39
C THR A 66 -8.78 2.34 10.16
N ILE A 67 -7.83 2.23 11.10
CA ILE A 67 -7.70 1.08 12.01
C ILE A 67 -7.96 1.56 13.44
N ASP A 68 -9.07 1.13 14.01
CA ASP A 68 -9.40 1.38 15.41
C ASP A 68 -8.75 0.32 16.30
N VAL A 69 -7.58 0.63 16.85
CA VAL A 69 -6.87 -0.27 17.76
C VAL A 69 -7.73 -0.54 19.00
N LYS A 70 -8.04 -1.82 19.25
CA LYS A 70 -8.81 -2.23 20.43
C LYS A 70 -7.88 -2.53 21.61
N PRO A 71 -8.33 -2.24 22.86
CA PRO A 71 -7.59 -2.62 24.06
C PRO A 71 -7.23 -4.10 24.07
N GLY A 72 -6.00 -4.42 24.49
CA GLY A 72 -5.53 -5.79 24.66
C GLY A 72 -4.98 -6.47 23.40
N TRP A 73 -5.05 -5.85 22.21
CA TRP A 73 -4.37 -6.37 21.02
C TRP A 73 -2.89 -6.61 21.29
N LYS A 74 -2.38 -7.76 20.86
CA LYS A 74 -1.00 -8.21 21.07
C LYS A 74 -0.20 -8.09 19.78
N LYS A 75 1.14 -8.09 19.89
CA LYS A 75 2.01 -8.28 18.72
C LYS A 75 1.56 -9.47 17.88
N GLY A 76 1.47 -9.28 16.57
CA GLY A 76 1.03 -10.29 15.62
C GLY A 76 -0.47 -10.29 15.30
N THR A 77 -1.29 -9.48 15.99
CA THR A 77 -2.72 -9.33 15.64
C THR A 77 -2.84 -8.83 14.19
N LYS A 78 -3.64 -9.50 13.37
CA LYS A 78 -3.79 -9.19 11.94
C LYS A 78 -5.11 -8.46 11.66
N ILE A 79 -5.04 -7.39 10.87
CA ILE A 79 -6.18 -6.63 10.38
C ILE A 79 -6.15 -6.73 8.86
N THR A 80 -7.18 -7.34 8.28
CA THR A 80 -7.26 -7.58 6.83
C THR A 80 -8.28 -6.66 6.19
N PHE A 81 -7.85 -5.95 5.14
CA PHE A 81 -8.73 -5.21 4.24
C PHE A 81 -8.77 -5.96 2.90
N PRO A 82 -9.92 -6.57 2.55
CA PRO A 82 -10.02 -7.38 1.34
C PRO A 82 -9.90 -6.54 0.09
N ASP A 83 -9.26 -7.09 -0.95
CA ASP A 83 -9.14 -6.47 -2.28
C ASP A 83 -8.49 -5.06 -2.30
N LYS A 84 -7.71 -4.69 -1.27
CA LYS A 84 -7.02 -3.37 -1.16
C LYS A 84 -5.54 -3.39 -1.58
N GLY A 85 -5.07 -4.48 -2.16
CA GLY A 85 -3.73 -4.62 -2.70
C GLY A 85 -3.61 -4.10 -4.12
N ASN A 86 -2.47 -4.36 -4.77
CA ASN A 86 -2.23 -3.91 -6.14
C ASN A 86 -3.22 -4.57 -7.12
N GLU A 87 -3.95 -3.75 -7.87
CA GLU A 87 -4.83 -4.20 -8.94
C GLU A 87 -4.05 -4.35 -10.26
N GLN A 88 -4.23 -5.48 -10.95
CA GLN A 88 -3.68 -5.72 -12.28
C GLN A 88 -4.80 -6.12 -13.25
N PRO A 89 -4.69 -5.81 -14.56
CA PRO A 89 -5.66 -6.27 -15.55
C PRO A 89 -5.83 -7.80 -15.50
N ASN A 90 -7.09 -8.26 -15.46
CA ASN A 90 -7.47 -9.67 -15.41
C ASN A 90 -7.06 -10.44 -14.14
N GLN A 91 -6.60 -9.75 -13.10
CA GLN A 91 -6.28 -10.36 -11.81
C GLN A 91 -7.09 -9.68 -10.70
N LEU A 92 -7.62 -10.49 -9.77
CA LEU A 92 -8.27 -9.94 -8.58
C LEU A 92 -7.23 -9.23 -7.69
N PRO A 93 -7.55 -8.06 -7.11
CA PRO A 93 -6.67 -7.39 -6.17
C PRO A 93 -6.36 -8.31 -4.98
N ALA A 94 -5.15 -8.16 -4.42
CA ALA A 94 -4.78 -8.89 -3.20
C ALA A 94 -5.40 -8.25 -1.95
N ASP A 95 -5.40 -8.98 -0.84
CA ASP A 95 -5.76 -8.41 0.47
C ASP A 95 -4.61 -7.59 1.05
N LEU A 96 -4.94 -6.49 1.71
CA LEU A 96 -3.98 -5.71 2.48
C LEU A 96 -4.07 -6.14 3.96
N VAL A 97 -2.99 -6.73 4.47
CA VAL A 97 -2.93 -7.24 5.86
C VAL A 97 -1.98 -6.39 6.68
N PHE A 98 -2.51 -5.69 7.68
CA PHE A 98 -1.73 -5.01 8.70
C PHE A 98 -1.45 -5.96 9.86
N VAL A 99 -0.23 -5.93 10.39
CA VAL A 99 0.16 -6.70 11.57
C VAL A 99 0.53 -5.73 12.67
N ILE A 100 -0.14 -5.85 13.82
CA ILE A 100 0.18 -5.04 14.99
C ILE A 100 1.57 -5.43 15.50
N ASP A 101 2.41 -4.43 15.70
CA ASP A 101 3.70 -4.59 16.37
C ASP A 101 3.77 -3.73 17.62
N GLU A 102 4.57 -4.18 18.57
CA GLU A 102 4.80 -3.48 19.83
C GLU A 102 5.99 -2.54 19.66
N LYS A 103 5.72 -1.23 19.76
CA LYS A 103 6.78 -0.22 19.76
C LYS A 103 7.58 -0.33 21.06
N PRO A 104 8.91 -0.48 21.01
CA PRO A 104 9.74 -0.45 22.21
C PRO A 104 9.52 0.85 22.99
N TYR A 105 9.44 0.74 24.31
CA TYR A 105 9.27 1.85 25.23
C TYR A 105 10.33 1.80 26.33
N ASP A 106 10.79 2.96 26.78
CA ASP A 106 12.00 3.06 27.62
C ASP A 106 11.79 2.51 29.05
N LEU A 107 10.60 2.72 29.62
CA LEU A 107 10.31 2.37 31.01
C LEU A 107 9.58 1.03 31.17
N TYR A 108 8.74 0.68 30.20
CA TYR A 108 7.85 -0.47 30.27
C TYR A 108 8.13 -1.42 29.12
N LYS A 109 8.30 -2.69 29.46
CA LYS A 109 8.30 -3.78 28.51
C LYS A 109 7.02 -4.57 28.67
N ARG A 110 6.24 -4.72 27.60
CA ARG A 110 5.05 -5.57 27.62
C ARG A 110 5.45 -7.04 27.61
N ASP A 111 4.78 -7.82 28.44
CA ASP A 111 4.82 -9.28 28.42
C ASP A 111 3.38 -9.81 28.48
N GLY A 112 2.81 -10.12 27.32
CA GLY A 112 1.41 -10.54 27.21
C GLY A 112 0.42 -9.47 27.67
N ASN A 113 -0.15 -9.67 28.87
CA ASN A 113 -1.11 -8.74 29.49
C ASN A 113 -0.47 -7.85 30.56
N ASP A 114 0.81 -8.08 30.86
CA ASP A 114 1.52 -7.41 31.95
C ASP A 114 2.52 -6.37 31.39
N LEU A 115 2.84 -5.38 32.23
CA LEU A 115 3.91 -4.41 31.97
C LEU A 115 5.02 -4.65 32.98
N ILE A 116 6.20 -4.94 32.48
CA ILE A 116 7.40 -5.21 33.28
C ILE A 116 8.27 -3.95 33.29
N VAL A 117 8.68 -3.54 34.50
CA VAL A 117 9.65 -2.46 34.73
C VAL A 117 10.80 -2.97 35.57
N ASN A 118 12.03 -2.63 35.18
CA ASN A 118 13.22 -2.98 35.95
C ASN A 118 13.71 -1.74 36.72
N LYS A 119 13.45 -1.70 38.03
CA LYS A 119 13.97 -0.67 38.94
C LYS A 119 15.12 -1.25 39.76
N ARG A 120 16.25 -0.53 39.78
CA ARG A 120 17.36 -0.87 40.66
C ARG A 120 17.10 -0.29 42.04
N VAL A 121 17.20 -1.12 43.07
CA VAL A 121 17.14 -0.74 44.48
C VAL A 121 18.42 -1.17 45.18
N SER A 122 18.84 -0.41 46.19
CA SER A 122 19.92 -0.80 47.07
C SER A 122 19.48 -1.86 48.08
N LEU A 123 20.43 -2.62 48.64
CA LEU A 123 20.13 -3.62 49.68
C LEU A 123 19.49 -2.98 50.92
N ALA A 124 19.92 -1.77 51.29
CA ALA A 124 19.35 -1.04 52.42
C ALA A 124 17.88 -0.68 52.17
N GLU A 125 17.53 -0.25 50.96
CA GLU A 125 16.15 0.03 50.56
C GLU A 125 15.30 -1.25 50.50
N ALA A 126 15.88 -2.36 50.02
CA ALA A 126 15.19 -3.65 49.96
C ALA A 126 14.90 -4.25 51.34
N LEU A 127 15.73 -3.96 52.35
CA LEU A 127 15.57 -4.47 53.73
C LEU A 127 14.82 -3.50 54.64
N GLY A 128 14.98 -2.19 54.42
CA GLY A 128 14.41 -1.12 55.25
C GLY A 128 13.07 -0.58 54.76
N GLY A 129 12.61 -1.04 53.59
CA GLY A 129 11.42 -0.52 52.90
C GLY A 129 11.74 0.75 52.09
N THR A 130 11.25 0.81 50.87
CA THR A 130 11.34 2.00 50.00
C THR A 130 10.05 2.14 49.19
N THR A 131 9.68 3.38 48.85
CA THR A 131 8.52 3.64 47.99
C THR A 131 9.00 3.90 46.57
N ILE A 132 8.51 3.11 45.61
CA ILE A 132 8.86 3.26 44.20
C ILE A 132 7.71 3.95 43.46
N ASN A 133 7.90 5.22 43.11
CA ASN A 133 6.92 5.94 42.31
C ASN A 133 7.02 5.49 40.84
N LEU A 134 5.92 5.00 40.28
CA LEU A 134 5.78 4.58 38.88
C LEU A 134 4.70 5.43 38.20
N THR A 135 5.00 5.91 36.99
CA THR A 135 4.03 6.67 36.19
C THR A 135 3.26 5.70 35.31
N THR A 136 1.97 5.49 35.59
CA THR A 136 1.13 4.61 34.78
C THR A 136 1.04 5.07 33.32
N LEU A 137 0.66 4.18 32.40
CA LEU A 137 0.51 4.51 30.98
C LEU A 137 -0.50 5.63 30.72
N ASP A 138 -1.46 5.81 31.63
CA ASP A 138 -2.53 6.80 31.52
C ASP A 138 -2.10 8.18 32.07
N GLY A 139 -0.84 8.31 32.51
CA GLY A 139 -0.30 9.55 33.08
C GLY A 139 -0.71 9.83 34.53
N GLY A 140 -1.49 8.93 35.14
CA GLY A 140 -1.76 8.96 36.58
C GLY A 140 -0.55 8.50 37.38
N GLY A 141 -0.03 9.34 38.27
CA GLY A 141 0.92 8.90 39.28
C GLY A 141 0.20 8.02 40.30
N GLY A 142 0.40 6.71 40.20
CA GLY A 142 -0.03 5.78 41.24
C GLY A 142 1.10 5.66 42.25
N ASP A 143 0.87 6.12 43.47
CA ASP A 143 1.73 5.80 44.61
C ASP A 143 1.49 4.34 45.00
N ASP A 144 1.82 3.41 44.09
CA ASP A 144 1.73 1.98 44.36
C ASP A 144 2.85 1.63 45.34
N THR A 145 2.51 1.74 46.62
CA THR A 145 3.40 1.45 47.74
C THR A 145 3.57 -0.06 47.82
N ILE A 146 4.65 -0.58 47.26
CA ILE A 146 5.06 -1.97 47.44
C ILE A 146 5.99 -2.00 48.67
N PHE A 147 5.56 -2.64 49.75
CA PHE A 147 6.35 -2.83 50.98
C PHE A 147 7.49 -3.82 50.78
#